data_AF-E7N7Q2-F1
#
_entry.id   AF-E7N7Q2-F1
#
_cell.length_a   1.000
_cell.length_b   1.000
_cell.length_c   1.000
_cell.angle_alpha   90.00
_cell.angle_beta   90.00
_cell.angle_gamma   90.00
#
_symmetry.space_group_name_H-M   'P 1'
#
loop_
_entity.id
_entity.type
_entity.pdbx_description
1 polymer ?
#
loop_
_entity_poly.entity_id
_entity_poly.type
_entity_poly.pdbx_seq_one_letter_code
_entity_poly.pdbx_strand_id
1 'polypeptide(L)'
;AEALEEIQPGEEHRAFYHLSVPKKLIVMAGGILTNLVLGIVLLAVAIGVVGIPGRTTTLSTVTPCVSSNIDADAPCQDSDPTGPASAAGIRAGDRIVSWGGVKVSSWEELQARIAAGGTSPTQVVVERDGAERTVSVTAVEVQRTVRDSQGAPVKDASGAVRTQARPYVGISPSLGTIPQSPGKIPVLIGQAIGGTLKAIATLPVGLYHAVQAALGIEQRSVDSGVVGLVGMGRMAGQATSGGAAGGGEVPLSMRVSTMLMLLGSLNLALFAFNLVPLLPLDGGHVAGACWEGIRRSIAKVQGKPDPGPVDTARLLPVGQVVFGLLIVMALVLVWVDIAAPL
;
A
#
# COMPACT_ATOMS: atom_id res chain seq x y z
N ALA A 1 37.10 12.37 3.48
CA ALA A 1 38.52 12.06 3.70
C ALA A 1 38.91 10.82 2.91
N GLU A 2 38.14 9.72 2.99
CA GLU A 2 38.37 8.50 2.17
C GLU A 2 38.31 8.73 0.65
N ALA A 3 37.40 9.57 0.15
CA ALA A 3 37.32 9.86 -1.30
C ALA A 3 38.52 10.62 -1.89
N LEU A 4 39.43 11.15 -1.04
CA LEU A 4 40.69 11.78 -1.47
C LEU A 4 41.86 10.78 -1.49
N GLU A 5 41.74 9.65 -0.80
CA GLU A 5 42.76 8.59 -0.76
C GLU A 5 42.69 7.64 -1.96
N GLU A 6 41.54 7.53 -2.63
CA GLU A 6 41.39 6.70 -3.85
C GLU A 6 41.86 7.39 -5.14
N ILE A 7 42.24 8.67 -5.10
CA ILE A 7 42.70 9.39 -6.29
C ILE A 7 44.17 9.06 -6.54
N GLN A 8 44.45 8.28 -7.58
CA GLN A 8 45.82 8.01 -8.01
C GLN A 8 46.52 9.32 -8.40
N PRO A 9 47.81 9.50 -8.07
CA PRO A 9 48.55 10.73 -8.39
C PRO A 9 48.49 11.00 -9.91
N GLY A 10 47.85 12.12 -10.30
CA GLY A 10 47.58 12.51 -11.70
C GLY A 10 46.11 12.46 -12.13
N GLU A 11 45.22 11.81 -11.37
CA GLU A 11 43.77 11.76 -11.66
C GLU A 11 42.96 12.88 -10.98
N GLU A 12 43.63 13.87 -10.39
CA GLU A 12 43.02 15.04 -9.73
C GLU A 12 42.09 15.83 -10.68
N HIS A 13 42.36 15.80 -11.99
CA HIS A 13 41.53 16.43 -13.03
C HIS A 13 40.16 15.77 -13.22
N ARG A 14 39.98 14.51 -12.77
CA ARG A 14 38.70 13.79 -12.73
C ARG A 14 37.97 13.97 -11.40
N ALA A 15 38.61 14.61 -10.43
CA ALA A 15 38.08 14.70 -9.08
C ALA A 15 36.79 15.53 -9.03
N PHE A 16 35.87 15.04 -8.20
CA PHE A 16 34.46 15.45 -8.15
C PHE A 16 34.27 16.97 -8.00
N TYR A 17 35.22 17.68 -7.36
CA TYR A 17 35.16 19.12 -7.10
C TYR A 17 35.38 19.99 -8.35
N HIS A 18 36.00 19.50 -9.43
CA HIS A 18 36.24 20.28 -10.66
C HIS A 18 35.06 20.32 -11.64
N LEU A 19 34.04 19.47 -11.45
CA LEU A 19 32.86 19.43 -12.31
C LEU A 19 31.96 20.65 -12.07
N SER A 20 31.35 21.15 -13.16
CA SER A 20 30.32 22.20 -13.06
C SER A 20 29.12 21.69 -12.26
N VAL A 21 28.48 22.59 -11.49
CA VAL A 21 27.31 22.30 -10.64
C VAL A 21 26.24 21.43 -11.34
N PRO A 22 25.82 21.68 -12.60
CA PRO A 22 24.85 20.81 -13.27
C PRO A 22 25.36 19.38 -13.55
N LYS A 23 26.65 19.21 -13.88
CA LYS A 23 27.23 17.86 -14.07
C LYS A 23 27.29 17.10 -12.75
N LYS A 24 27.68 17.78 -11.66
CA LYS A 24 27.66 17.20 -10.31
C LYS A 24 26.25 16.73 -9.94
N LEU A 25 25.23 17.58 -10.15
CA LEU A 25 23.85 17.25 -9.83
C LEU A 25 23.32 16.03 -10.60
N ILE A 26 23.62 15.92 -11.90
CA ILE A 26 23.20 14.76 -12.71
C ILE A 26 23.86 13.47 -12.20
N VAL A 27 25.15 13.51 -11.89
CA VAL A 27 25.88 12.33 -11.38
C VAL A 27 25.37 11.90 -10.00
N MET A 28 25.14 12.86 -9.08
CA MET A 28 24.57 12.58 -7.75
C MET A 28 23.11 12.10 -7.83
N ALA A 29 22.33 12.65 -8.75
CA ALA A 29 20.95 12.21 -8.98
C ALA A 29 20.88 10.80 -9.58
N GLY A 30 21.97 10.28 -10.15
CA GLY A 30 22.01 8.93 -10.73
C GLY A 30 21.53 7.85 -9.76
N GLY A 31 22.08 7.80 -8.55
CA GLY A 31 21.69 6.81 -7.53
C GLY A 31 20.26 6.99 -7.01
N ILE A 32 19.81 8.24 -6.87
CA ILE A 32 18.44 8.58 -6.46
C ILE A 32 17.44 8.13 -7.54
N LEU A 33 17.73 8.45 -8.81
CA LEU A 33 16.87 8.15 -9.95
C LEU A 33 16.83 6.66 -10.26
N THR A 34 17.90 5.89 -10.05
CA THR A 34 17.86 4.44 -10.24
C THR A 34 16.88 3.77 -9.29
N ASN A 35 16.85 4.20 -8.02
CA ASN A 35 15.88 3.69 -7.04
C ASN A 35 14.45 4.07 -7.44
N LEU A 36 14.22 5.30 -7.91
CA LEU A 36 12.91 5.72 -8.40
C LEU A 36 12.45 4.89 -9.59
N VAL A 37 13.30 4.74 -10.61
CA VAL A 37 12.98 3.99 -11.83
C VAL A 37 12.73 2.53 -11.51
N LEU A 38 13.59 1.90 -10.70
CA LEU A 38 13.41 0.50 -10.30
C LEU A 38 12.10 0.33 -9.51
N GLY A 39 11.79 1.24 -8.59
CA GLY A 39 10.53 1.26 -7.85
C GLY A 39 9.31 1.36 -8.77
N ILE A 40 9.33 2.29 -9.74
CA ILE A 40 8.24 2.46 -10.73
C ILE A 40 8.07 1.20 -11.57
N VAL A 41 9.15 0.60 -12.07
CA VAL A 41 9.10 -0.61 -12.89
C VAL A 41 8.52 -1.79 -12.10
N LEU A 42 9.01 -2.01 -10.88
CA LEU A 42 8.52 -3.09 -10.00
C LEU A 42 7.02 -2.92 -9.69
N LEU A 43 6.60 -1.69 -9.35
CA LEU A 43 5.18 -1.39 -9.09
C LEU A 43 4.33 -1.53 -10.35
N ALA A 44 4.81 -1.08 -11.51
CA ALA A 44 4.09 -1.22 -12.78
C ALA A 44 3.86 -2.69 -13.14
N VAL A 45 4.88 -3.54 -12.97
CA VAL A 45 4.76 -4.99 -13.18
C VAL A 45 3.82 -5.61 -12.15
N ALA A 46 3.96 -5.27 -10.87
CA ALA A 46 3.09 -5.78 -9.81
C ALA A 46 1.62 -5.43 -10.04
N ILE A 47 1.32 -4.17 -10.37
CA ILE A 47 -0.05 -3.65 -10.50
C ILE A 47 -0.68 -4.05 -11.84
N GLY A 48 0.09 -3.99 -12.93
CA GLY A 48 -0.40 -4.21 -14.28
C GLY A 48 -0.43 -5.68 -14.68
N VAL A 49 0.68 -6.40 -14.49
CA VAL A 49 0.84 -7.78 -14.96
C VAL A 49 0.29 -8.77 -13.95
N VAL A 50 0.67 -8.62 -12.68
CA VAL A 50 0.25 -9.57 -11.63
C VAL A 50 -1.11 -9.20 -11.04
N GLY A 51 -1.35 -7.90 -10.86
CA GLY A 51 -2.54 -7.36 -10.23
C GLY A 51 -2.38 -7.13 -8.72
N ILE A 52 -3.25 -6.30 -8.16
CA ILE A 52 -3.22 -5.95 -6.73
C ILE A 52 -3.91 -7.07 -5.91
N PRO A 53 -3.35 -7.51 -4.78
CA PRO A 53 -4.01 -8.44 -3.87
C PRO A 53 -5.39 -7.94 -3.45
N GLY A 54 -6.40 -8.79 -3.55
CA GLY A 54 -7.75 -8.42 -3.19
C GLY A 54 -8.75 -9.57 -3.28
N ARG A 55 -10.03 -9.22 -3.05
CA ARG A 55 -11.17 -10.13 -3.23
C ARG A 55 -11.58 -10.12 -4.69
N THR A 56 -11.44 -11.28 -5.33
CA THR A 56 -11.77 -11.43 -6.75
C THR A 56 -13.27 -11.65 -6.95
N THR A 57 -13.74 -11.60 -8.19
CA THR A 57 -15.10 -12.02 -8.55
C THR A 57 -15.23 -13.53 -8.75
N THR A 58 -14.14 -14.29 -8.54
CA THR A 58 -14.18 -15.74 -8.47
C THR A 58 -14.68 -16.16 -7.09
N LEU A 59 -15.56 -17.17 -7.06
CA LEU A 59 -16.24 -17.59 -5.85
C LEU A 59 -15.45 -18.69 -5.14
N SER A 60 -15.15 -18.47 -3.86
CA SER A 60 -14.55 -19.52 -3.01
C SER A 60 -15.63 -20.47 -2.48
N THR A 61 -16.76 -19.91 -2.05
CA THR A 61 -17.89 -20.66 -1.53
C THR A 61 -19.20 -20.10 -2.05
N VAL A 62 -20.17 -21.00 -2.22
CA VAL A 62 -21.57 -20.69 -2.51
C VAL A 62 -22.40 -21.37 -1.44
N THR A 63 -23.11 -20.60 -0.63
CA THR A 63 -23.88 -21.12 0.49
C THR A 63 -25.14 -21.81 -0.03
N PRO A 64 -25.42 -23.07 0.37
CA PRO A 64 -26.54 -23.83 -0.19
C PRO A 64 -27.91 -23.37 0.33
N CYS A 65 -27.95 -22.66 1.46
CA CYS A 65 -29.17 -22.17 2.10
C CYS A 65 -29.04 -20.70 2.54
N VAL A 66 -30.15 -20.12 3.02
CA VAL A 66 -30.18 -18.87 3.77
C VAL A 66 -30.48 -19.21 5.23
N SER A 67 -29.44 -19.24 6.08
CA SER A 67 -29.61 -19.61 7.48
C SER A 67 -30.30 -18.50 8.29
N SER A 68 -30.91 -18.88 9.40
CA SER A 68 -31.55 -17.95 10.35
C SER A 68 -30.58 -16.92 10.97
N ASN A 69 -29.27 -17.20 10.99
CA ASN A 69 -28.23 -16.29 11.45
C ASN A 69 -27.05 -16.24 10.46
N ILE A 70 -27.22 -15.42 9.43
CA ILE A 70 -26.28 -15.25 8.31
C ILE A 70 -24.94 -14.66 8.75
N ASP A 71 -24.92 -13.90 9.85
CA ASP A 71 -23.69 -13.27 10.35
C ASP A 71 -22.84 -14.23 11.20
N ALA A 72 -23.38 -15.39 11.58
CA ALA A 72 -22.69 -16.39 12.41
C ALA A 72 -22.18 -17.60 11.62
N ASP A 73 -22.28 -17.58 10.28
CA ASP A 73 -21.93 -18.71 9.39
C ASP A 73 -22.52 -20.05 9.87
N ALA A 74 -23.74 -20.00 10.42
CA ALA A 74 -24.40 -21.19 10.96
C ALA A 74 -24.62 -22.23 9.84
N PRO A 75 -24.43 -23.53 10.14
CA PRO A 75 -24.67 -24.59 9.17
C PRO A 75 -26.13 -24.62 8.75
N CYS A 76 -26.37 -24.98 7.50
CA CYS A 76 -27.72 -25.11 6.95
C CYS A 76 -28.53 -26.18 7.68
N GLN A 77 -29.78 -25.86 7.97
CA GLN A 77 -30.78 -26.79 8.49
C GLN A 77 -31.76 -27.18 7.38
N ASP A 78 -32.45 -28.31 7.54
CA ASP A 78 -33.41 -28.81 6.56
C ASP A 78 -34.59 -27.86 6.30
N SER A 79 -34.91 -26.99 7.28
CA SER A 79 -35.96 -25.97 7.17
C SER A 79 -35.51 -24.69 6.49
N ASP A 80 -34.20 -24.50 6.27
CA ASP A 80 -33.69 -23.26 5.69
C ASP A 80 -34.00 -23.19 4.19
N PRO A 81 -34.47 -22.04 3.68
CA PRO A 81 -34.72 -21.88 2.26
C PRO A 81 -33.41 -21.96 1.47
N THR A 82 -33.49 -22.45 0.23
CA THR A 82 -32.33 -22.58 -0.66
C THR A 82 -31.66 -21.23 -0.91
N GLY A 83 -30.32 -21.22 -0.90
CA GLY A 83 -29.52 -20.03 -1.17
C GLY A 83 -29.72 -19.54 -2.61
N PRO A 84 -29.91 -18.22 -2.85
CA PRO A 84 -30.23 -17.72 -4.19
C PRO A 84 -29.24 -18.08 -5.30
N ALA A 85 -27.94 -17.95 -5.04
CA ALA A 85 -26.92 -18.31 -6.03
C ALA A 85 -26.86 -19.82 -6.28
N SER A 86 -27.04 -20.64 -5.23
CA SER A 86 -27.13 -22.09 -5.34
C SER A 86 -28.34 -22.51 -6.18
N ALA A 87 -29.51 -21.91 -5.92
CA ALA A 87 -30.74 -22.15 -6.68
C ALA A 87 -30.60 -21.75 -8.16
N ALA A 88 -29.81 -20.70 -8.46
CA ALA A 88 -29.49 -20.29 -9.81
C ALA A 88 -28.40 -21.15 -10.50
N GLY A 89 -27.86 -22.16 -9.80
CA GLY A 89 -26.85 -23.09 -10.33
C GLY A 89 -25.42 -22.54 -10.36
N ILE A 90 -25.17 -21.43 -9.66
CA ILE A 90 -23.82 -20.88 -9.43
C ILE A 90 -23.08 -21.82 -8.47
N ARG A 91 -21.78 -22.02 -8.72
CA ARG A 91 -20.93 -22.94 -7.96
C ARG A 91 -19.64 -22.25 -7.52
N ALA A 92 -19.00 -22.82 -6.50
CA ALA A 92 -17.63 -22.45 -6.16
C ALA A 92 -16.72 -22.66 -7.39
N GLY A 93 -15.77 -21.74 -7.60
CA GLY A 93 -14.93 -21.68 -8.78
C GLY A 93 -15.50 -20.83 -9.93
N ASP A 94 -16.80 -20.51 -9.94
CA ASP A 94 -17.36 -19.59 -10.93
C ASP A 94 -16.75 -18.21 -10.78
N ARG A 95 -16.46 -17.55 -11.91
CA ARG A 95 -16.08 -16.15 -11.95
C ARG A 95 -17.26 -15.30 -12.42
N ILE A 96 -17.72 -14.38 -11.58
CA ILE A 96 -18.76 -13.42 -11.99
C ILE A 96 -18.16 -12.41 -12.96
N VAL A 97 -18.68 -12.36 -14.18
CA VAL A 97 -18.24 -11.45 -15.25
C VAL A 97 -19.11 -10.19 -15.29
N SER A 98 -20.42 -10.35 -15.12
CA SER A 98 -21.36 -9.23 -15.08
C SER A 98 -22.56 -9.49 -14.18
N TRP A 99 -23.14 -8.41 -13.65
CA TRP A 99 -24.33 -8.42 -12.82
C TRP A 99 -25.31 -7.37 -13.34
N GLY A 100 -26.51 -7.79 -13.74
CA GLY A 100 -27.54 -6.89 -14.29
C GLY A 100 -27.11 -6.20 -15.58
N GLY A 101 -26.37 -6.90 -16.44
CA GLY A 101 -25.85 -6.36 -17.70
C GLY A 101 -24.61 -5.46 -17.57
N VAL A 102 -24.11 -5.22 -16.35
CA VAL A 102 -22.92 -4.41 -16.12
C VAL A 102 -21.74 -5.29 -15.74
N LYS A 103 -20.62 -5.15 -16.47
CA LYS A 103 -19.38 -5.88 -16.16
C LYS A 103 -18.86 -5.48 -14.78
N VAL A 104 -18.38 -6.48 -14.05
CA VAL A 104 -17.78 -6.29 -12.72
C VAL A 104 -16.35 -6.78 -12.73
N SER A 105 -15.47 -6.01 -12.10
CA SER A 105 -14.03 -6.30 -12.08
C SER A 105 -13.45 -6.50 -10.67
N SER A 106 -14.19 -6.08 -9.63
CA SER A 106 -13.82 -6.29 -8.23
C SER A 106 -15.02 -6.78 -7.41
N TRP A 107 -14.72 -7.35 -6.25
CA TRP A 107 -15.74 -7.81 -5.30
C TRP A 107 -16.58 -6.66 -4.73
N GLU A 108 -15.98 -5.49 -4.51
CA GLU A 108 -16.66 -4.29 -4.04
C GLU A 108 -17.67 -3.78 -5.08
N GLU A 109 -17.28 -3.78 -6.36
CA GLU A 109 -18.17 -3.44 -7.45
C GLU A 109 -19.35 -4.42 -7.52
N LEU A 110 -19.08 -5.73 -7.44
CA LEU A 110 -20.12 -6.76 -7.42
C LEU A 110 -21.08 -6.58 -6.23
N GLN A 111 -20.58 -6.36 -5.01
CA GLN A 111 -21.42 -6.09 -3.85
C GLN A 111 -22.29 -4.84 -4.03
N ALA A 112 -21.74 -3.76 -4.58
CA ALA A 112 -22.49 -2.55 -4.87
C ALA A 112 -23.60 -2.81 -5.89
N ARG A 113 -23.35 -3.64 -6.92
CA ARG A 113 -24.36 -4.05 -7.91
C ARG A 113 -25.47 -4.90 -7.30
N ILE A 114 -25.13 -5.86 -6.43
CA ILE A 114 -26.11 -6.69 -5.71
C ILE A 114 -26.99 -5.81 -4.82
N ALA A 115 -26.38 -4.89 -4.07
CA ALA A 115 -27.11 -3.96 -3.21
C ALA A 115 -28.06 -3.05 -4.00
N ALA A 116 -27.62 -2.55 -5.16
CA ALA A 116 -28.42 -1.68 -6.02
C ALA A 116 -29.56 -2.42 -6.76
N GLY A 117 -29.40 -3.73 -7.03
CA GLY A 117 -30.39 -4.54 -7.74
C GLY A 117 -31.60 -4.96 -6.90
N GLY A 118 -31.53 -4.83 -5.58
CA GLY A 118 -32.61 -5.24 -4.68
C GLY A 118 -32.90 -6.75 -4.76
N THR A 119 -34.17 -7.12 -4.65
CA THR A 119 -34.66 -8.52 -4.69
C THR A 119 -35.28 -8.91 -6.03
N SER A 120 -35.11 -8.09 -7.07
CA SER A 120 -35.62 -8.41 -8.41
C SER A 120 -34.77 -9.47 -9.10
N PRO A 121 -35.37 -10.37 -9.92
CA PRO A 121 -34.61 -11.31 -10.74
C PRO A 121 -33.60 -10.56 -11.62
N THR A 122 -32.33 -10.90 -11.48
CA THR A 122 -31.23 -10.22 -12.15
C THR A 122 -30.43 -11.22 -12.99
N GLN A 123 -30.15 -10.87 -14.25
CA GLN A 123 -29.27 -11.67 -15.09
C GLN A 123 -27.82 -11.50 -14.63
N VAL A 124 -27.14 -12.63 -14.47
CA VAL A 124 -25.75 -12.72 -14.04
C VAL A 124 -25.01 -13.57 -15.07
N VAL A 125 -23.88 -13.06 -15.56
CA VAL A 125 -22.99 -13.83 -16.43
C VAL A 125 -21.86 -14.37 -15.59
N VAL A 126 -21.72 -15.69 -15.58
CA VAL A 126 -20.64 -16.41 -14.89
C VAL A 126 -19.75 -17.09 -15.91
N GLU A 127 -18.46 -17.09 -15.67
CA GLU A 127 -17.47 -17.84 -16.43
C GLU A 127 -17.11 -19.10 -15.63
N ARG A 128 -17.34 -20.26 -16.26
CA ARG A 128 -17.02 -21.58 -15.71
C ARG A 128 -16.30 -22.39 -16.79
N ASP A 129 -15.12 -22.90 -16.47
CA ASP A 129 -14.27 -23.68 -17.39
C ASP A 129 -13.97 -22.93 -18.72
N GLY A 130 -13.84 -21.60 -18.66
CA GLY A 130 -13.57 -20.74 -19.81
C GLY A 130 -14.77 -20.45 -20.72
N ALA A 131 -15.98 -20.92 -20.36
CA ALA A 131 -17.21 -20.61 -21.07
C ALA A 131 -18.12 -19.69 -20.23
N GLU A 132 -18.67 -18.65 -20.86
CA GLU A 132 -19.68 -17.79 -20.24
C GLU A 132 -21.04 -18.49 -20.20
N ARG A 133 -21.75 -18.33 -19.08
CA ARG A 133 -23.10 -18.85 -18.85
C ARG A 133 -23.93 -17.75 -18.23
N THR A 134 -25.12 -17.53 -18.76
CA THR A 134 -26.09 -16.58 -18.21
C THR A 134 -27.06 -17.31 -17.29
N VAL A 135 -27.18 -16.85 -16.05
CA VAL A 135 -28.13 -17.36 -15.06
C VAL A 135 -28.97 -16.21 -14.51
N SER A 136 -30.17 -16.51 -14.01
CA SER A 136 -31.03 -15.53 -13.34
C SER A 136 -30.95 -15.76 -11.84
N VAL A 137 -30.48 -14.76 -11.10
CA VAL A 137 -30.38 -14.80 -9.63
C VAL A 137 -31.42 -13.84 -9.04
N THR A 138 -32.21 -14.31 -8.09
CA THR A 138 -33.17 -13.49 -7.35
C THR A 138 -32.70 -13.38 -5.91
N ALA A 139 -32.16 -12.22 -5.53
CA ALA A 139 -31.68 -12.02 -4.16
C ALA A 139 -32.83 -12.06 -3.15
N VAL A 140 -32.54 -12.50 -1.94
CA VAL A 140 -33.46 -12.42 -0.81
C VAL A 140 -33.05 -11.27 0.10
N GLU A 141 -34.01 -10.63 0.73
CA GLU A 141 -33.73 -9.58 1.71
C GLU A 141 -33.47 -10.22 3.07
N VAL A 142 -32.33 -9.89 3.66
CA VAL A 142 -31.93 -10.43 4.97
C VAL A 142 -31.44 -9.32 5.88
N GLN A 143 -31.68 -9.45 7.18
CA GLN A 143 -31.19 -8.51 8.17
C GLN A 143 -29.72 -8.80 8.45
N ARG A 144 -28.84 -7.82 8.20
CA ARG A 144 -27.40 -7.94 8.49
C ARG A 144 -26.97 -6.90 9.49
N THR A 145 -26.04 -7.28 10.34
CA THR A 145 -25.38 -6.38 11.29
C THR A 145 -24.67 -5.26 10.54
N VAL A 146 -24.98 -4.02 10.90
CA VAL A 146 -24.22 -2.86 10.43
C VAL A 146 -22.89 -2.86 11.16
N ARG A 147 -21.79 -2.85 10.41
CA ARG A 147 -20.43 -2.78 10.95
C ARG A 147 -19.78 -1.44 10.60
N ASP A 148 -18.95 -0.92 11.49
CA ASP A 148 -18.17 0.28 11.24
C ASP A 148 -16.93 0.01 10.36
N SER A 149 -16.11 1.03 10.12
CA SER A 149 -14.87 0.93 9.33
C SER A 149 -13.82 0.00 9.94
N GLN A 150 -13.93 -0.33 11.23
CA GLN A 150 -13.06 -1.26 11.94
C GLN A 150 -13.67 -2.67 12.03
N GLY A 151 -14.87 -2.87 11.45
CA GLY A 151 -15.58 -4.15 11.44
C GLY A 151 -16.35 -4.44 12.72
N ALA A 152 -16.43 -3.52 13.68
CA ALA A 152 -17.17 -3.72 14.91
C ALA A 152 -18.69 -3.51 14.68
N PRO A 153 -19.58 -4.28 15.35
CA PRO A 153 -21.02 -4.07 15.27
C PRO A 153 -21.39 -2.66 15.76
N VAL A 154 -22.04 -1.88 14.90
CA VAL A 154 -22.58 -0.58 15.27
C VAL A 154 -23.75 -0.80 16.22
N LYS A 155 -23.68 -0.19 17.39
CA LYS A 155 -24.79 -0.20 18.36
C LYS A 155 -25.63 1.06 18.21
N ASP A 156 -26.93 0.93 18.43
CA ASP A 156 -27.83 2.07 18.54
C ASP A 156 -27.73 2.75 19.92
N ALA A 157 -28.52 3.81 20.13
CA ALA A 157 -28.54 4.57 21.39
C ALA A 157 -28.98 3.73 22.61
N SER A 158 -29.60 2.57 22.40
CA SER A 158 -30.00 1.63 23.46
C SER A 158 -28.92 0.59 23.78
N GLY A 159 -27.81 0.58 23.01
CA GLY A 159 -26.75 -0.41 23.13
C GLY A 159 -27.03 -1.70 22.36
N ALA A 160 -28.13 -1.79 21.62
CA ALA A 160 -28.47 -2.94 20.78
C ALA A 160 -27.73 -2.89 19.44
N VAL A 161 -27.40 -4.06 18.87
CA VAL A 161 -26.72 -4.14 17.58
C VAL A 161 -27.67 -3.69 16.48
N ARG A 162 -27.27 -2.68 15.72
CA ARG A 162 -28.04 -2.16 14.61
C ARG A 162 -27.98 -3.12 13.43
N THR A 163 -29.14 -3.52 12.93
CA THR A 163 -29.27 -4.31 11.70
C THR A 163 -29.82 -3.46 10.56
N GLN A 164 -29.54 -3.87 9.34
CA GLN A 164 -30.09 -3.29 8.12
C GLN A 164 -30.45 -4.40 7.14
N ALA A 165 -31.62 -4.27 6.52
CA ALA A 165 -32.06 -5.16 5.47
C ALA A 165 -31.19 -4.95 4.22
N ARG A 166 -30.59 -6.02 3.71
CA ARG A 166 -29.74 -6.00 2.52
C ARG A 166 -30.04 -7.18 1.60
N PRO A 167 -29.93 -7.00 0.28
CA PRO A 167 -29.98 -8.12 -0.66
C PRO A 167 -28.84 -9.11 -0.38
N TYR A 168 -29.19 -10.38 -0.33
CA TYR A 168 -28.28 -11.49 -0.08
C TYR A 168 -28.47 -12.57 -1.15
N VAL A 169 -27.34 -13.09 -1.62
CA VAL A 169 -27.32 -14.12 -2.67
C VAL A 169 -26.50 -15.36 -2.31
N GLY A 170 -25.83 -15.38 -1.15
CA GLY A 170 -25.10 -16.56 -0.67
C GLY A 170 -23.81 -16.88 -1.42
N ILE A 171 -22.98 -15.88 -1.68
CA ILE A 171 -21.67 -16.04 -2.35
C ILE A 171 -20.55 -15.39 -1.55
N SER A 172 -19.37 -16.00 -1.58
CA SER A 172 -18.15 -15.45 -0.97
C SER A 172 -16.99 -15.43 -1.97
N PRO A 173 -16.11 -14.41 -1.92
CA PRO A 173 -15.02 -14.27 -2.87
C PRO A 173 -13.87 -15.22 -2.53
N SER A 174 -13.14 -15.64 -3.55
CA SER A 174 -11.77 -16.13 -3.38
C SER A 174 -10.80 -14.96 -3.31
N LEU A 175 -9.74 -15.13 -2.52
CA LEU A 175 -8.57 -14.26 -2.55
C LEU A 175 -7.79 -14.46 -3.84
N GLY A 176 -7.23 -13.38 -4.37
CA GLY A 176 -6.39 -13.42 -5.57
C GLY A 176 -5.83 -12.06 -5.91
N THR A 177 -5.45 -11.86 -7.16
CA THR A 177 -4.95 -10.57 -7.66
C THR A 177 -5.88 -10.00 -8.72
N ILE A 178 -6.06 -8.68 -8.69
CA ILE A 178 -6.94 -7.94 -9.59
C ILE A 178 -6.07 -7.06 -10.48
N PRO A 179 -5.86 -7.44 -11.77
CA PRO A 179 -5.14 -6.62 -12.72
C PRO A 179 -5.79 -5.25 -12.86
N GLN A 180 -4.97 -4.19 -12.88
CA GLN A 180 -5.47 -2.84 -13.07
C GLN A 180 -5.42 -2.43 -14.54
N SER A 181 -6.35 -1.57 -14.94
CA SER A 181 -6.34 -1.03 -16.30
C SER A 181 -5.08 -0.18 -16.53
N PRO A 182 -4.50 -0.19 -17.74
CA PRO A 182 -3.28 0.57 -18.03
C PRO A 182 -3.38 2.06 -17.68
N GLY A 183 -4.56 2.67 -17.80
CA GLY A 183 -4.80 4.07 -17.42
C GLY A 183 -4.77 4.35 -15.92
N LYS A 184 -5.02 3.36 -15.06
CA LYS A 184 -4.95 3.51 -13.60
C LYS A 184 -3.54 3.34 -13.04
N ILE A 185 -2.66 2.61 -13.75
CA ILE A 185 -1.31 2.30 -13.26
C ILE A 185 -0.50 3.57 -12.94
N PRO A 186 -0.40 4.58 -13.82
CA PRO A 186 0.36 5.80 -13.52
C PRO A 186 -0.19 6.57 -12.32
N VAL A 187 -1.52 6.57 -12.14
CA VAL A 187 -2.17 7.24 -11.01
C VAL A 187 -1.80 6.55 -9.70
N LEU A 188 -1.88 5.22 -9.66
CA LEU A 188 -1.53 4.43 -8.47
C LEU A 188 -0.05 4.56 -8.12
N ILE A 189 0.85 4.55 -9.11
CA ILE A 189 2.28 4.79 -8.89
C ILE A 189 2.52 6.22 -8.39
N GLY A 190 1.85 7.23 -8.96
CA GLY A 190 1.93 8.61 -8.50
C GLY A 190 1.45 8.77 -7.05
N GLN A 191 0.36 8.09 -6.68
CA GLN A 191 -0.13 8.02 -5.30
C GLN A 191 0.88 7.34 -4.37
N ALA A 192 1.54 6.26 -4.81
CA ALA A 192 2.59 5.60 -4.04
C ALA A 192 3.75 6.58 -3.78
N ILE A 193 4.26 7.25 -4.82
CA ILE A 193 5.34 8.26 -4.71
C ILE A 193 4.94 9.38 -3.75
N GLY A 194 3.76 9.96 -3.94
CA GLY A 194 3.24 11.03 -3.09
C GLY A 194 3.03 10.58 -1.64
N GLY A 195 2.53 9.35 -1.45
CA GLY A 195 2.36 8.73 -0.13
C GLY A 195 3.69 8.53 0.59
N THR A 196 4.74 8.06 -0.11
CA THR A 196 6.07 7.89 0.48
C THR A 196 6.70 9.23 0.86
N LEU A 197 6.61 10.24 0.00
CA LEU A 197 7.10 11.59 0.31
C LEU A 197 6.34 12.21 1.48
N LYS A 198 5.01 12.06 1.51
CA LYS A 198 4.16 12.49 2.63
C LYS A 198 4.56 11.79 3.91
N ALA A 199 4.78 10.47 3.87
CA ALA A 199 5.21 9.68 5.02
C ALA A 199 6.47 10.29 5.64
N ILE A 200 7.51 10.56 4.83
CA ILE A 200 8.76 11.21 5.28
C ILE A 200 8.51 12.57 5.92
N ALA A 201 7.68 13.42 5.30
CA ALA A 201 7.37 14.74 5.83
C ALA A 201 6.63 14.66 7.18
N THR A 202 5.78 13.64 7.36
CA THR A 202 5.02 13.42 8.60
C THR A 202 5.76 12.57 9.64
N LEU A 203 6.94 12.01 9.32
CA LEU A 203 7.70 11.13 10.23
C LEU A 203 7.91 11.74 11.63
N PRO A 204 8.29 13.02 11.80
CA PRO A 204 8.54 13.58 13.14
C PRO A 204 7.27 13.60 14.01
N VAL A 205 6.14 13.98 13.41
CA VAL A 205 4.84 14.01 14.09
C VAL A 205 4.35 12.59 14.39
N GLY A 206 4.49 11.69 13.41
CA GLY A 206 4.12 10.29 13.58
C GLY A 206 4.95 9.56 14.65
N LEU A 207 6.24 9.89 14.77
CA LEU A 207 7.10 9.36 15.84
C LEU A 207 6.61 9.81 17.23
N TYR A 208 6.19 11.07 17.36
CA TYR A 208 5.64 11.58 18.61
C TYR A 208 4.38 10.79 19.03
N HIS A 209 3.42 10.63 18.11
CA HIS A 209 2.21 9.85 18.39
C HIS A 209 2.50 8.37 18.66
N ALA A 210 3.47 7.79 17.95
CA ALA A 210 3.90 6.41 18.16
C ALA A 210 4.43 6.20 19.60
N VAL A 211 5.24 7.14 20.11
CA VAL A 211 5.73 7.11 21.49
C VAL A 211 4.59 7.32 22.49
N GLN A 212 3.69 8.27 22.26
CA GLN A 212 2.51 8.48 23.12
C GLN A 212 1.64 7.22 23.23
N ALA A 213 1.45 6.53 22.10
CA ALA A 213 0.71 5.27 22.06
C ALA A 213 1.43 4.15 22.84
N ALA A 214 2.75 4.03 22.71
CA ALA A 214 3.53 3.05 23.47
C ALA A 214 3.54 3.31 24.98
N LEU A 215 3.38 4.57 25.39
CA LEU A 215 3.20 4.95 26.79
C LEU A 215 1.76 4.76 27.30
N GLY A 216 0.83 4.33 26.45
CA GLY A 216 -0.57 4.12 26.79
C GLY A 216 -1.41 5.40 26.90
N ILE A 217 -0.89 6.53 26.41
CA ILE A 217 -1.55 7.84 26.47
C ILE A 217 -2.56 8.01 25.32
N GLU A 218 -2.32 7.36 24.19
CA GLU A 218 -3.18 7.42 22.99
C GLU A 218 -3.43 6.01 22.44
N GLN A 219 -4.59 5.80 21.79
CA GLN A 219 -4.82 4.56 21.03
C GLN A 219 -4.13 4.66 19.67
N ARG A 220 -3.30 3.67 19.35
CA ARG A 220 -2.61 3.61 18.05
C ARG A 220 -3.64 3.39 16.94
N SER A 221 -3.74 4.34 16.01
CA SER A 221 -4.60 4.22 14.82
C SER A 221 -3.77 3.96 13.56
N VAL A 222 -4.37 3.27 12.59
CA VAL A 222 -3.75 2.95 11.28
C VAL A 222 -3.40 4.20 10.48
N ASP A 223 -4.15 5.28 10.68
CA ASP A 223 -3.98 6.55 9.96
C ASP A 223 -2.90 7.47 10.57
N SER A 224 -2.57 7.29 11.86
CA SER A 224 -1.64 8.18 12.59
C SER A 224 -0.31 7.50 12.96
N GLY A 225 -0.22 6.17 12.87
CA GLY A 225 0.92 5.39 13.33
C GLY A 225 2.00 5.21 12.25
N VAL A 226 3.21 5.73 12.49
CA VAL A 226 4.41 5.27 11.77
C VAL A 226 4.65 3.81 12.13
N VAL A 227 4.77 2.95 11.13
CA VAL A 227 5.04 1.52 11.30
C VAL A 227 6.55 1.30 11.22
N GLY A 228 7.14 0.68 12.25
CA GLY A 228 8.54 0.30 12.22
C GLY A 228 8.79 -0.98 11.42
N LEU A 229 10.06 -1.40 11.37
CA LEU A 229 10.48 -2.60 10.64
C LEU A 229 9.79 -3.88 11.16
N VAL A 230 9.59 -3.97 12.48
CA VAL A 230 8.95 -5.11 13.15
C VAL A 230 7.45 -5.15 12.86
N GLY A 231 6.78 -3.99 12.90
CA GLY A 231 5.37 -3.87 12.51
C GLY A 231 5.14 -4.31 11.05
N MET A 232 5.98 -3.85 10.12
CA MET A 232 5.91 -4.28 8.71
C MET A 232 6.15 -5.79 8.56
N GLY A 233 7.10 -6.36 9.32
CA GLY A 233 7.35 -7.80 9.34
C GLY A 233 6.15 -8.60 9.85
N ARG A 234 5.46 -8.12 10.89
CA ARG A 234 4.22 -8.75 11.41
C ARG A 234 3.06 -8.63 10.43
N MET A 235 2.88 -7.48 9.78
CA MET A 235 1.84 -7.28 8.76
C MET A 235 2.08 -8.19 7.55
N ALA A 236 3.32 -8.30 7.07
CA ALA A 236 3.69 -9.22 6.02
C ALA A 236 3.49 -10.70 6.45
N GLY A 237 3.82 -11.01 7.71
CA GLY A 237 3.54 -12.29 8.33
C GLY A 237 2.05 -12.62 8.35
N GLN A 238 1.20 -11.75 8.91
CA GLN A 238 -0.25 -11.93 8.98
C GLN A 238 -0.92 -12.01 7.60
N ALA A 239 -0.44 -11.23 6.62
CA ALA A 239 -0.93 -11.29 5.25
C ALA A 239 -0.61 -12.61 4.54
N THR A 240 0.39 -13.36 5.03
CA THR A 240 0.82 -14.64 4.45
C THR A 240 0.47 -15.87 5.30
N SER A 241 0.31 -15.70 6.62
CA SER A 241 -0.04 -16.75 7.59
C SER A 241 -1.52 -16.76 7.95
N GLY A 242 -2.21 -15.63 7.80
CA GLY A 242 -3.66 -15.56 7.85
C GLY A 242 -4.21 -16.22 6.60
N GLY A 243 -4.44 -17.53 6.66
CA GLY A 243 -5.30 -18.20 5.70
C GLY A 243 -6.54 -17.34 5.51
N ALA A 244 -6.89 -17.06 4.25
CA ALA A 244 -8.14 -16.38 3.91
C ALA A 244 -9.25 -16.93 4.81
N ALA A 245 -10.15 -16.08 5.32
CA ALA A 245 -11.38 -16.57 5.93
C ALA A 245 -12.02 -17.60 4.97
N GLY A 246 -11.85 -18.90 5.24
CA GLY A 246 -12.01 -19.97 4.24
C GLY A 246 -10.91 -21.05 4.17
N GLY A 247 -9.81 -20.95 4.91
CA GLY A 247 -8.88 -22.10 5.14
C GLY A 247 -8.00 -22.53 3.96
N GLY A 248 -7.91 -21.73 2.90
CA GLY A 248 -7.07 -22.00 1.72
C GLY A 248 -5.66 -21.41 1.80
N GLU A 249 -4.71 -22.03 1.10
CA GLU A 249 -3.37 -21.47 0.89
C GLU A 249 -3.44 -20.12 0.14
N VAL A 250 -2.60 -19.16 0.55
CA VAL A 250 -2.47 -17.88 -0.16
C VAL A 250 -1.97 -18.15 -1.60
N PRO A 251 -2.71 -17.71 -2.65
CA PRO A 251 -2.33 -17.95 -4.04
C PRO A 251 -0.93 -17.43 -4.38
N LEU A 252 -0.22 -18.13 -5.27
CA LEU A 252 1.12 -17.74 -5.73
C LEU A 252 1.14 -16.31 -6.30
N SER A 253 0.12 -15.94 -7.08
CA SER A 253 0.00 -14.59 -7.67
C SER A 253 -0.03 -13.50 -6.61
N MET A 254 -0.72 -13.75 -5.50
CA MET A 254 -0.77 -12.81 -4.38
C MET A 254 0.60 -12.67 -3.72
N ARG A 255 1.29 -13.79 -3.44
CA ARG A 255 2.65 -13.77 -2.85
C ARG A 255 3.62 -12.99 -3.74
N VAL A 256 3.64 -13.29 -5.04
CA VAL A 256 4.48 -12.60 -6.01
C VAL A 256 4.15 -11.11 -6.07
N SER A 257 2.86 -10.76 -6.14
CA SER A 257 2.42 -9.36 -6.16
C SER A 257 2.86 -8.62 -4.90
N THR A 258 2.64 -9.19 -3.71
CA THR A 258 3.07 -8.61 -2.44
C THR A 258 4.59 -8.42 -2.39
N MET A 259 5.38 -9.41 -2.83
CA MET A 259 6.84 -9.27 -2.87
C MET A 259 7.29 -8.16 -3.82
N LEU A 260 6.71 -8.08 -5.04
CA LEU A 260 7.04 -7.01 -5.97
C LEU A 260 6.61 -5.63 -5.46
N MET A 261 5.44 -5.53 -4.81
CA MET A 261 4.98 -4.30 -4.18
C MET A 261 5.90 -3.87 -3.04
N LEU A 262 6.39 -4.81 -2.21
CA LEU A 262 7.36 -4.55 -1.15
C LEU A 262 8.72 -4.10 -1.70
N LEU A 263 9.23 -4.77 -2.74
CA LEU A 263 10.49 -4.37 -3.38
C LEU A 263 10.36 -3.00 -4.04
N GLY A 264 9.23 -2.73 -4.69
CA GLY A 264 8.93 -1.45 -5.31
C GLY A 264 8.80 -0.33 -4.28
N SER A 265 8.07 -0.57 -3.19
CA SER A 265 7.91 0.41 -2.10
C SER A 265 9.20 0.66 -1.34
N LEU A 266 10.05 -0.35 -1.15
CA LEU A 266 11.38 -0.20 -0.55
C LEU A 266 12.27 0.69 -1.43
N ASN A 267 12.30 0.44 -2.74
CA ASN A 267 13.05 1.28 -3.68
C ASN A 267 12.54 2.73 -3.67
N LEU A 268 11.23 2.91 -3.60
CA LEU A 268 10.62 4.23 -3.50
C LEU A 268 10.93 4.91 -2.15
N ALA A 269 10.98 4.15 -1.07
CA ALA A 269 11.40 4.65 0.24
C ALA A 269 12.86 5.08 0.22
N LEU A 270 13.77 4.28 -0.36
CA LEU A 270 15.18 4.65 -0.53
C LEU A 270 15.34 5.91 -1.39
N PHE A 271 14.58 6.02 -2.49
CA PHE A 271 14.52 7.24 -3.29
C PHE A 271 14.12 8.45 -2.42
N ALA A 272 13.03 8.32 -1.68
CA ALA A 272 12.46 9.42 -0.91
C ALA A 272 13.36 9.81 0.28
N PHE A 273 13.98 8.83 0.95
CA PHE A 273 14.97 9.08 2.01
C PHE A 273 16.22 9.74 1.44
N ASN A 274 16.75 9.26 0.32
CA ASN A 274 17.92 9.86 -0.31
C ASN A 274 17.64 11.28 -0.87
N LEU A 275 16.38 11.69 -0.99
CA LEU A 275 16.02 13.07 -1.34
C LEU A 275 16.07 14.03 -0.14
N VAL A 276 16.04 13.52 1.09
CA VAL A 276 16.03 14.36 2.30
C VAL A 276 17.36 15.13 2.39
N PRO A 277 17.33 16.45 2.63
CA PRO A 277 18.53 17.30 2.62
C PRO A 277 19.37 17.15 3.89
N LEU A 278 19.82 15.92 4.15
CA LEU A 278 20.69 15.56 5.28
C LEU A 278 22.00 15.02 4.74
N LEU A 279 23.11 15.37 5.37
CA LEU A 279 24.47 15.00 4.95
C LEU A 279 24.77 13.50 4.84
N PRO A 280 24.24 12.60 5.70
CA PRO A 280 24.44 11.16 5.49
C PRO A 280 23.70 10.63 4.26
N LEU A 281 22.86 11.44 3.61
CA LEU A 281 22.04 11.08 2.46
C LEU A 281 22.50 11.86 1.23
N ASP A 282 22.25 11.31 0.03
CA ASP A 282 22.63 11.96 -1.24
C ASP A 282 22.00 13.35 -1.39
N GLY A 283 20.81 13.55 -0.84
CA GLY A 283 20.07 14.80 -0.80
C GLY A 283 20.81 15.93 -0.09
N GLY A 284 21.67 15.65 0.89
CA GLY A 284 22.53 16.66 1.52
C GLY A 284 23.58 17.23 0.56
N HIS A 285 24.12 16.38 -0.30
CA HIS A 285 25.09 16.77 -1.33
C HIS A 285 24.42 17.56 -2.45
N VAL A 286 23.23 17.10 -2.87
CA VAL A 286 22.36 17.82 -3.82
C VAL A 286 21.97 19.19 -3.27
N ALA A 287 21.55 19.29 -2.01
CA ALA A 287 21.20 20.55 -1.36
C ALA A 287 22.40 21.50 -1.26
N GLY A 288 23.59 20.98 -0.92
CA GLY A 288 24.83 21.76 -0.90
C GLY A 288 25.21 22.31 -2.28
N ALA A 289 25.08 21.49 -3.35
CA ALA A 289 25.33 21.92 -4.72
C ALA A 289 24.28 22.93 -5.23
N CYS A 290 23.01 22.77 -4.85
CA CYS A 290 21.96 23.75 -5.11
C CYS A 290 22.26 25.09 -4.41
N TRP A 291 22.71 25.05 -3.16
CA TRP A 291 23.12 26.25 -2.42
C TRP A 291 24.33 26.95 -3.06
N GLU A 292 25.34 26.18 -3.50
CA GLU A 292 26.47 26.72 -4.27
C GLU A 292 25.99 27.41 -5.56
N GLY A 293 25.10 26.75 -6.31
CA GLY A 293 24.52 27.29 -7.55
C GLY A 293 23.71 28.57 -7.32
N ILE A 294 22.93 28.64 -6.25
CA ILE A 294 22.19 29.84 -5.85
C ILE A 294 23.16 30.97 -5.51
N ARG A 295 24.18 30.71 -4.67
CA ARG A 295 25.17 31.71 -4.26
C ARG A 295 25.97 32.25 -5.45
N ARG A 296 26.36 31.37 -6.39
CA ARG A 296 26.99 31.73 -7.67
C ARG A 296 26.09 32.60 -8.55
N SER A 297 24.81 32.23 -8.65
CA SER A 297 23.85 32.97 -9.47
C SER A 297 23.60 34.37 -8.91
N ILE A 298 23.45 34.49 -7.58
CA ILE A 298 23.31 35.78 -6.90
C ILE A 298 24.59 36.62 -7.06
N ALA A 299 25.78 36.04 -6.89
CA ALA A 299 27.04 36.75 -7.07
C ALA A 299 27.21 37.26 -8.51
N LYS A 300 26.84 36.44 -9.51
CA LYS A 300 26.86 36.82 -10.93
C LYS A 300 25.90 37.97 -11.23
N VAL A 301 24.68 37.94 -10.67
CA VAL A 301 23.70 39.03 -10.80
C VAL A 301 24.17 40.30 -10.09
N GLN A 302 24.89 40.17 -8.98
CA GLN A 302 25.45 41.30 -8.22
C GLN A 302 26.82 41.78 -8.72
N GLY A 303 27.35 41.20 -9.80
CA GLY A 303 28.68 41.56 -10.34
C GLY A 303 29.86 41.24 -9.40
N LYS A 304 29.65 40.37 -8.40
CA LYS A 304 30.67 39.99 -7.41
C LYS A 304 31.49 38.78 -7.90
N PRO A 305 32.76 38.65 -7.48
CA PRO A 305 33.56 37.48 -7.78
C PRO A 305 32.94 36.20 -7.18
N ASP A 306 33.26 35.07 -7.82
CA ASP A 306 32.67 33.77 -7.50
C ASP A 306 32.94 33.37 -6.04
N PRO A 307 31.88 33.11 -5.23
CA PRO A 307 32.01 32.84 -3.80
C PRO A 307 32.71 31.51 -3.43
N GLY A 308 33.06 30.68 -4.41
CA GLY A 308 33.75 29.42 -4.22
C GLY A 308 32.84 28.25 -3.80
N PRO A 309 33.35 27.01 -3.83
CA PRO A 309 32.60 25.80 -3.50
C PRO A 309 32.24 25.75 -2.00
N VAL A 310 31.08 25.17 -1.69
CA VAL A 310 30.65 24.95 -0.30
C VAL A 310 31.43 23.77 0.26
N ASP A 311 32.23 24.02 1.30
CA ASP A 311 33.01 22.99 1.98
C ASP A 311 32.11 22.11 2.85
N THR A 312 31.67 20.98 2.27
CA THR A 312 30.83 19.98 2.93
C THR A 312 31.54 19.28 4.09
N ALA A 313 32.88 19.36 4.19
CA ALA A 313 33.62 18.75 5.30
C ALA A 313 33.29 19.40 6.64
N ARG A 314 32.93 20.70 6.66
CA ARG A 314 32.50 21.41 7.88
C ARG A 314 31.16 20.92 8.43
N LEU A 315 30.39 20.22 7.61
CA LEU A 315 29.08 19.71 7.97
C LEU A 315 29.13 18.25 8.47
N LEU A 316 30.30 17.60 8.47
CA LEU A 316 30.47 16.24 8.98
C LEU A 316 29.97 16.03 10.43
N PRO A 317 30.22 16.93 11.40
CA PRO A 317 29.70 16.76 12.76
C PRO A 317 28.17 16.78 12.81
N VAL A 318 27.55 17.62 11.98
CA VAL A 318 26.08 17.68 11.85
C VAL A 318 25.55 16.37 11.26
N GLY A 319 26.24 15.83 10.24
CA GLY A 319 25.91 14.53 9.67
C GLY A 319 25.94 13.39 10.69
N GLN A 320 26.95 13.36 11.56
CA GLN A 320 27.06 12.36 12.63
C GLN A 320 25.93 12.46 13.67
N VAL A 321 25.55 13.69 14.06
CA VAL A 321 24.42 13.93 14.98
C VAL A 321 23.12 13.44 14.35
N VAL A 322 22.86 13.79 13.09
CA VAL A 322 21.69 13.33 12.35
C VAL A 322 21.67 11.80 12.25
N PHE A 323 22.80 11.18 11.92
CA PHE A 323 22.91 9.72 11.86
C PHE A 323 22.59 9.05 13.21
N GLY A 324 23.11 9.60 14.31
CA GLY A 324 22.76 9.16 15.66
C GLY A 324 21.27 9.30 15.96
N LEU A 325 20.65 10.42 15.59
CA LEU A 325 19.20 10.63 15.74
C LEU A 325 18.38 9.61 14.95
N LEU A 326 18.80 9.27 13.72
CA LEU A 326 18.13 8.24 12.92
C LEU A 326 18.22 6.85 13.56
N ILE A 327 19.37 6.49 14.15
CA ILE A 327 19.53 5.24 14.90
C ILE A 327 18.60 5.22 16.12
N VAL A 328 18.59 6.29 16.91
CA VAL A 328 17.71 6.40 18.08
C VAL A 328 16.25 6.28 17.67
N MET A 329 15.84 6.98 16.60
CA MET A 329 14.49 6.89 16.05
C MET A 329 14.16 5.44 15.64
N ALA A 330 15.06 4.74 14.96
CA ALA A 330 14.85 3.34 14.57
C ALA A 330 14.66 2.43 15.80
N LEU A 331 15.48 2.59 16.83
CA LEU A 331 15.35 1.84 18.09
C LEU A 331 14.03 2.14 18.82
N VAL A 332 13.63 3.41 18.85
CA VAL A 332 12.34 3.83 19.43
C VAL A 332 11.18 3.18 18.68
N LEU A 333 11.18 3.19 17.36
CA LEU A 333 10.11 2.56 16.56
C LEU A 333 10.05 1.03 16.79
N VAL A 334 11.20 0.36 16.90
CA VAL A 334 11.25 -1.07 17.26
C VAL A 334 10.63 -1.31 18.63
N TRP A 335 10.98 -0.49 19.63
CA TRP A 335 10.40 -0.59 20.96
C TRP A 335 8.88 -0.33 20.94
N VAL A 336 8.42 0.70 20.24
CA VAL A 336 6.99 1.03 20.08
C VAL A 336 6.22 -0.14 19.45
N ASP A 337 6.75 -0.76 18.40
CA ASP A 337 6.10 -1.90 17.72
C ASP A 337 5.97 -3.14 18.61
N ILE A 338 6.85 -3.29 19.61
CA ILE A 338 6.80 -4.37 20.60
C ILE A 338 5.84 -4.02 21.74
N ALA A 339 5.92 -2.79 22.26
CA ALA A 339 5.15 -2.34 23.43
C ALA A 339 3.67 -2.08 23.12
N ALA A 340 3.36 -1.53 21.94
CA ALA A 340 2.01 -1.23 21.48
C ALA A 340 1.83 -1.67 20.01
N PRO A 341 1.68 -2.98 19.75
CA PRO A 341 1.47 -3.49 18.40
C PRO A 341 0.15 -2.98 17.80
N LEU A 342 0.17 -2.80 16.47
CA LEU A 342 -1.04 -2.58 15.67
C LEU A 342 -1.90 -3.85 15.61
#